data_AF-A0A346PL91-F1
#
_entry.id   AF-A0A346PL91-F1
#
_cell.length_a   1.000
_cell.length_b   1.000
_cell.length_c   1.000
_cell.angle_alpha   90.00
_cell.angle_beta   90.00
_cell.angle_gamma   90.00
#
_symmetry.space_group_name_H-M   'P 1'
#
loop_
_entity.id
_entity.type
_entity.pdbx_description
1 polymer ?
#
loop_
_entity_poly.entity_id
_entity_poly.type
_entity_poly.pdbx_seq_one_letter_code
_entity_poly.pdbx_strand_id
1 'polypeptide(L)' 'MIRVQLQASRDVACPHCAERTTVPISDEDVEVTISPYVAAFGDHTTVTCSSEHTYWVYFCP' A
#
# COMPACT_ATOMS: atom_id res chain seq x y z
N MET A 1 25.59 -5.69 15.06
CA MET A 1 24.34 -6.48 14.94
C MET A 1 23.46 -5.77 13.93
N ILE A 2 23.24 -6.36 12.76
CA ILE A 2 22.32 -5.79 11.75
C ILE A 2 20.91 -6.18 12.20
N ARG A 3 20.10 -5.19 12.59
CA ARG A 3 18.69 -5.39 12.91
C ARG A 3 17.96 -5.55 11.58
N VAL A 4 17.58 -6.79 11.23
CA VAL A 4 16.59 -7.02 10.19
C VAL A 4 15.27 -6.53 10.77
N GLN A 5 14.82 -5.35 10.35
CA GLN A 5 13.45 -4.92 10.62
C GLN A 5 12.57 -5.84 9.79
N LEU A 6 11.81 -6.73 10.43
CA LEU A 6 10.79 -7.51 9.75
C LEU A 6 9.71 -6.49 9.34
N GLN A 7 9.79 -5.95 8.12
CA GLN A 7 8.71 -5.14 7.59
C GLN A 7 7.53 -6.07 7.34
N ALA A 8 6.40 -5.79 7.99
CA ALA A 8 5.15 -6.47 7.68
C ALA A 8 4.71 -6.13 6.26
N SER A 9 3.86 -6.95 5.67
CA SER A 9 3.32 -6.72 4.33
C SER A 9 1.82 -7.01 4.27
N ARG A 10 1.13 -6.33 3.35
CA ARG A 10 -0.31 -6.49 3.12
C ARG A 10 -0.57 -6.65 1.63
N ASP A 11 -1.50 -7.53 1.27
CA ASP A 11 -2.04 -7.58 -0.08
C ASP A 11 -3.12 -6.51 -0.26
N VAL A 12 -2.95 -5.67 -1.28
CA VAL A 12 -3.91 -4.66 -1.72
C VAL A 12 -4.41 -4.99 -3.11
N ALA A 13 -5.69 -4.70 -3.39
CA ALA A 13 -6.29 -4.93 -4.69
C ALA A 13 -6.32 -3.63 -5.50
N CYS A 14 -5.87 -3.69 -6.76
CA CYS A 14 -5.99 -2.59 -7.70
C CYS A 14 -7.46 -2.19 -7.87
N PRO A 15 -7.83 -0.91 -7.70
CA PRO A 15 -9.22 -0.48 -7.81
C PRO A 15 -9.77 -0.55 -9.26
N HIS A 16 -8.89 -0.73 -10.26
CA HIS A 16 -9.28 -0.78 -11.68
C HIS A 16 -9.49 -2.20 -12.21
N CYS A 17 -8.65 -3.15 -11.80
CA CYS A 17 -8.65 -4.51 -12.36
C CYS A 17 -8.69 -5.63 -11.30
N ALA A 18 -8.76 -5.28 -10.00
CA ALA A 18 -8.74 -6.20 -8.87
C ALA A 18 -7.49 -7.09 -8.74
N GLU A 19 -6.44 -6.84 -9.52
CA GLU A 19 -5.15 -7.50 -9.36
C GLU A 19 -4.56 -7.20 -7.98
N ARG A 20 -4.02 -8.23 -7.31
CA ARG A 20 -3.41 -8.09 -5.99
C ARG A 20 -1.93 -7.75 -6.09
N THR A 21 -1.49 -6.78 -5.30
CA THR A 21 -0.10 -6.40 -5.13
C THR A 21 0.25 -6.39 -3.66
N THR A 22 1.40 -6.94 -3.30
CA THR A 22 1.89 -6.93 -1.91
C THR A 22 2.65 -5.63 -1.66
N VAL A 23 2.25 -4.88 -0.64
CA VAL A 23 2.90 -3.63 -0.22
C VAL A 23 3.51 -3.78 1.17
N PRO A 24 4.68 -3.17 1.43
CA PRO A 24 5.24 -3.10 2.77
C PRO A 24 4.40 -2.16 3.65
N ILE A 25 4.20 -2.56 4.90
CA ILE A 25 3.52 -1.78 5.95
C ILE A 25 4.44 -1.64 7.16
N SER A 26 4.28 -0.55 7.90
CA SER A 26 5.10 -0.25 9.08
C SER A 26 4.75 -1.12 10.29
N ASP A 27 3.49 -1.54 10.40
CA ASP A 27 2.95 -2.32 11.50
C ASP A 27 1.75 -3.17 11.00
N GLU A 28 1.45 -4.31 11.62
CA GLU A 28 0.32 -5.18 11.24
C GLU A 28 -1.04 -4.57 11.58
N ASP A 29 -1.11 -3.72 12.62
CA ASP A 29 -2.34 -3.08 13.07
C ASP A 29 -2.71 -1.84 12.24
N VAL A 30 -1.86 -1.41 11.29
CA VAL A 30 -2.14 -0.23 10.46
C VAL A 30 -3.33 -0.49 9.53
N GLU A 31 -4.28 0.44 9.53
CA GLU A 31 -5.39 0.41 8.60
C GLU A 31 -4.91 0.87 7.22
N VAL A 32 -5.31 0.12 6.18
CA VAL A 32 -4.88 0.35 4.81
C VAL A 32 -6.08 0.76 3.97
N THR A 33 -6.04 1.96 3.40
CA THR A 33 -7.08 2.49 2.52
C THR A 33 -6.55 2.62 1.08
N ILE A 34 -7.29 2.09 0.12
CA ILE A 34 -6.91 2.12 -1.30
C ILE A 34 -7.71 3.20 -2.02
N SER A 35 -7.03 4.06 -2.78
CA SER A 35 -7.66 5.12 -3.57
C SER A 35 -7.07 5.19 -4.98
N PRO A 36 -7.90 5.30 -6.04
CA PRO A 36 -7.43 5.56 -7.40
C PRO A 36 -6.96 7.02 -7.60
N TYR A 37 -7.11 7.89 -6.59
CA TYR A 37 -6.72 9.30 -6.65
C TYR A 37 -5.86 9.70 -5.45
N VAL A 38 -4.91 10.60 -5.69
CA VAL A 38 -4.09 11.20 -4.63
C VAL A 38 -4.89 12.19 -3.79
N ALA A 39 -4.89 11.99 -2.47
CA ALA A 39 -5.35 12.93 -1.46
C ALA A 39 -4.28 13.99 -1.13
N ALA A 40 -4.71 15.14 -0.63
CA ALA A 40 -3.80 16.25 -0.28
C ALA A 40 -2.93 15.96 0.96
N PHE A 41 -3.35 15.02 1.82
CA PHE A 41 -2.68 14.67 3.09
C PHE A 41 -2.79 13.16 3.34
N GLY A 42 -1.98 12.67 4.28
CA GLY A 42 -1.94 11.28 4.70
C GLY A 42 -0.71 10.55 4.18
N ASP A 43 -0.09 9.75 5.05
CA ASP A 43 1.01 8.89 4.69
C ASP A 43 0.53 7.83 3.71
N HIS A 44 1.23 7.73 2.58
CA HIS A 44 0.85 6.81 1.52
C HIS A 44 2.06 6.29 0.78
N THR A 45 1.84 5.17 0.11
CA THR A 45 2.72 4.69 -0.96
C THR A 45 1.96 4.66 -2.28
N THR A 46 2.72 4.76 -3.37
CA THR A 46 2.21 4.65 -4.73
C THR A 46 2.47 3.25 -5.24
N VAL A 47 1.44 2.61 -5.79
CA VAL A 47 1.53 1.25 -6.33
C VAL A 47 1.14 1.27 -7.80
N THR A 48 1.91 0.55 -8.61
CA THR A 48 1.57 0.28 -10.01
C THR A 48 1.39 -1.22 -10.17
N CYS A 49 0.18 -1.65 -10.58
CA CYS A 49 -0.10 -3.05 -10.86
C CYS A 49 0.56 -3.52 -12.17
N SER A 50 0.55 -4.82 -12.48
CA SER A 50 1.11 -5.38 -13.72
C SER A 50 0.43 -4.85 -14.98
N SER A 51 -0.84 -4.45 -14.86
CA SER A 51 -1.63 -3.80 -15.92
C SER A 51 -1.40 -2.28 -16.01
N GLU A 52 -0.32 -1.76 -15.42
CA GLU A 52 0.11 -0.36 -15.50
C GLU A 52 -0.84 0.69 -14.89
N HIS A 53 -1.84 0.27 -14.09
CA HIS A 53 -2.65 1.22 -13.31
C HIS A 53 -1.90 1.68 -12.06
N THR A 54 -1.81 3.00 -11.88
CA THR A 54 -1.25 3.62 -10.67
C THR A 54 -2.37 3.99 -9.69
N TYR A 55 -2.19 3.62 -8.43
CA TYR A 55 -3.11 3.94 -7.34
C TYR A 55 -2.35 4.22 -6.03
N TRP A 56 -3.04 4.83 -5.09
CA TRP A 56 -2.49 5.26 -3.81
C TRP A 56 -3.00 4.37 -2.69
N VAL A 57 -2.07 3.96 -1.82
CA VAL A 57 -2.34 3.17 -0.64
C VAL A 57 -1.98 4.00 0.57
N TYR A 58 -3.00 4.40 1.32
CA TYR A 58 -2.88 5.22 2.53
C TYR A 58 -2.76 4.34 3.77
N PHE A 59 -1.94 4.79 4.71
CA PHE A 59 -1.72 4.16 6.00
C PHE A 59 -2.32 5.03 7.10
N CYS A 60 -3.37 4.52 7.73
CA CYS A 60 -4.06 5.17 8.84
C CYS A 60 -3.64 4.50 10.15
N PRO A 61 -3.04 5.25 11.10
CA PRO A 61 -2.67 4.73 12.41
C PRO A 61 -3.88 4.50 13.33
#